data_AF-A0A927G259-F1
#
_entry.id   AF-A0A927G259-F1
#
_cell.length_a   1.000
_cell.length_b   1.000
_cell.length_c   1.000
_cell.angle_alpha   90.00
_cell.angle_beta   90.00
_cell.angle_gamma   90.00
#
_symmetry.space_group_name_H-M   'P 1'
#
loop_
_entity.id
_entity.type
_entity.pdbx_description
1 polymer ?
#
loop_
_entity_poly.entity_id
_entity_poly.type
_entity_poly.pdbx_seq_one_letter_code
_entity_poly.pdbx_strand_id
1 'polypeptide(L)'
;METMGRHVISELWGCNFEKLNNVQEIERTFVNAALKSGAEVREVAFHKFAPQGVSGVVIISESHLTIHSFPEHGYASIDVYTCGDLDPNIAADYIAEALGAQTRENIEIPRGKGPVQIKPTQVKAL
;
A
#
# COMPACT_ATOMS: atom_id res chain seq x y z
N MET A 1 20.49 8.13 4.32
CA MET A 1 19.18 7.69 3.82
C MET A 1 19.33 6.22 3.50
N GLU A 2 18.79 5.35 4.35
CA GLU A 2 18.83 3.92 4.10
C GLU A 2 17.83 3.61 2.99
N THR A 3 18.30 3.01 1.90
CA THR A 3 17.43 2.64 0.78
C THR A 3 16.59 1.40 1.07
N MET A 4 16.73 0.82 2.27
CA MET A 4 16.05 -0.40 2.66
C MET A 4 14.57 -0.12 2.96
N GLY A 5 13.71 -0.90 2.31
CA GLY A 5 12.31 -0.97 2.65
C GLY A 5 11.76 -2.37 2.48
N ARG A 6 10.53 -2.56 2.94
CA ARG A 6 9.80 -3.83 2.90
C ARG A 6 8.47 -3.59 2.20
N HIS A 7 8.20 -4.39 1.18
CA HIS A 7 7.01 -4.25 0.34
C HIS A 7 6.16 -5.51 0.43
N VAL A 8 5.02 -5.42 1.09
CA VAL A 8 4.02 -6.49 1.14
C VAL A 8 3.02 -6.28 0.01
N ILE A 9 2.96 -7.23 -0.91
CA ILE A 9 1.91 -7.33 -1.92
C ILE A 9 0.92 -8.36 -1.40
N SER A 10 -0.36 -8.00 -1.31
CA SER A 10 -1.37 -8.88 -0.71
C SER A 10 -2.63 -8.99 -1.56
N GLU A 11 -3.02 -10.23 -1.80
CA GLU A 11 -4.26 -10.61 -2.47
C GLU A 11 -5.31 -10.94 -1.42
N LEU A 12 -6.41 -10.17 -1.38
CA LEU A 12 -7.48 -10.31 -0.39
C LEU A 12 -8.74 -10.86 -1.04
N TRP A 13 -9.20 -12.02 -0.57
CA TRP A 13 -10.38 -12.72 -1.12
C TRP A 13 -11.50 -12.85 -0.10
N GLY A 14 -12.73 -12.88 -0.58
CA GLY A 14 -13.94 -13.00 0.25
C GLY A 14 -14.24 -11.72 1.05
N CYS A 15 -13.76 -10.57 0.59
CA CYS A 15 -14.00 -9.27 1.23
C CYS A 15 -15.47 -8.86 1.12
N ASN A 16 -15.88 -7.95 2.02
CA ASN A 16 -17.24 -7.42 2.03
C ASN A 16 -17.49 -6.46 0.85
N PHE A 17 -18.54 -6.73 0.06
CA PHE A 17 -18.92 -5.94 -1.11
C PHE A 17 -19.11 -4.44 -0.79
N GLU A 18 -19.88 -4.10 0.25
CA GLU A 18 -20.19 -2.71 0.59
C GLU A 18 -18.92 -1.94 0.96
N LYS A 19 -18.00 -2.59 1.67
CA LYS A 19 -16.70 -2.00 2.03
C LYS A 19 -15.83 -1.79 0.80
N LEU A 20 -15.74 -2.78 -0.08
CA LEU A 20 -14.97 -2.68 -1.32
C LEU A 20 -15.49 -1.60 -2.29
N ASN A 21 -16.78 -1.24 -2.19
CA ASN A 21 -17.42 -0.26 -3.05
C ASN A 21 -17.63 1.11 -2.37
N ASN A 22 -17.07 1.33 -1.18
CA ASN A 22 -17.20 2.57 -0.41
C ASN A 22 -15.86 3.31 -0.35
N VAL A 23 -15.72 4.34 -1.18
CA VAL A 23 -14.45 5.10 -1.29
C VAL A 23 -14.07 5.80 0.01
N GLN A 24 -15.04 6.34 0.75
CA GLN A 24 -14.77 7.02 2.02
C GLN A 24 -14.31 6.03 3.11
N GLU A 25 -14.90 4.84 3.14
CA GLU A 25 -14.50 3.79 4.09
C GLU A 25 -13.12 3.23 3.76
N ILE A 26 -12.81 3.02 2.47
CA ILE A 26 -11.49 2.59 2.01
C ILE A 26 -10.43 3.64 2.34
N GLU A 27 -10.66 4.91 2.00
CA GLU A 27 -9.73 6.01 2.32
C GLU A 27 -9.43 6.06 3.82
N ARG A 28 -10.47 6.05 4.66
CA ARG A 28 -10.32 6.03 6.12
C ARG A 28 -9.55 4.82 6.61
N THR A 29 -9.82 3.64 6.04
CA THR A 29 -9.13 2.38 6.39
C THR A 29 -7.65 2.49 6.08
N PHE A 30 -7.29 2.95 4.89
CA PHE A 30 -5.89 3.05 4.46
C PHE A 30 -5.10 4.11 5.22
N VAL A 31 -5.72 5.26 5.52
CA VAL A 31 -5.10 6.27 6.40
C VAL A 31 -4.86 5.71 7.80
N ASN A 32 -5.85 5.03 8.39
CA ASN A 32 -5.68 4.40 9.69
C ASN A 32 -4.62 3.29 9.68
N ALA A 33 -4.51 2.53 8.58
CA ALA A 33 -3.50 1.50 8.40
C ALA A 33 -2.09 2.11 8.44
N ALA A 34 -1.86 3.19 7.69
CA ALA A 34 -0.60 3.93 7.70
C ALA A 34 -0.26 4.49 9.08
N LEU A 35 -1.23 5.09 9.79
CA LEU A 35 -1.01 5.61 11.14
C LEU A 35 -0.69 4.48 12.14
N LYS A 36 -1.36 3.32 12.01
CA LYS A 36 -1.13 2.15 12.87
C LYS A 36 0.24 1.51 12.64
N SER A 37 0.76 1.54 11.42
CA SER A 37 2.13 1.08 11.15
C SER A 37 3.20 2.09 11.61
N GLY A 38 2.80 3.25 12.12
CA GLY A 38 3.71 4.32 12.54
C GLY A 38 4.20 5.20 11.39
N ALA A 39 3.62 5.09 10.20
CA ALA A 39 3.97 5.89 9.05
C ALA A 39 3.36 7.31 9.12
N GLU A 40 4.07 8.28 8.57
CA GLU A 40 3.59 9.65 8.40
C GLU A 40 2.92 9.80 7.02
N VAL A 41 1.64 10.16 7.01
CA VAL A 41 0.86 10.39 5.80
C VAL A 41 1.23 11.73 5.18
N ARG A 42 1.51 11.74 3.87
CA ARG A 42 1.85 12.93 3.08
C ARG A 42 0.70 13.39 2.19
N GLU A 43 0.11 12.45 1.46
CA GLU A 43 -0.95 12.73 0.51
C GLU A 43 -1.88 11.52 0.39
N VAL A 44 -3.14 11.77 0.04
CA VAL A 44 -4.15 10.74 -0.18
C VAL A 44 -4.89 11.02 -1.47
N ALA A 45 -5.13 9.99 -2.28
CA ALA A 45 -5.91 10.10 -3.50
C ALA A 45 -6.70 8.81 -3.73
N PHE A 46 -8.02 8.93 -3.84
CA PHE A 46 -8.92 7.81 -4.05
C PHE A 46 -9.93 8.13 -5.15
N HIS A 47 -10.27 7.12 -5.95
CA HIS A 47 -11.21 7.23 -7.05
C HIS A 47 -12.19 6.06 -7.03
N LYS A 48 -13.48 6.37 -7.04
CA LYS A 48 -14.55 5.38 -7.22
C LYS A 48 -14.93 5.29 -8.70
N PHE A 49 -14.94 4.08 -9.23
CA PHE A 49 -15.36 3.80 -10.60
C PHE A 49 -16.87 3.53 -10.70
N ALA A 50 -17.38 3.67 -11.92
CA ALA A 50 -18.73 3.23 -12.28
C ALA A 50 -18.64 1.90 -13.07
N PRO A 51 -19.48 0.90 -12.78
CA PRO A 51 -20.56 0.93 -11.79
C PRO A 51 -20.08 0.76 -10.33
N GLN A 52 -18.86 0.27 -10.11
CA GLN A 52 -18.34 -0.04 -8.78
C GLN A 52 -16.82 -0.18 -8.78
N GLY A 53 -16.24 -0.31 -7.58
CA GLY A 53 -14.82 -0.50 -7.36
C GLY A 53 -14.09 0.81 -7.08
N VAL A 54 -12.94 0.70 -6.43
CA VAL A 54 -12.14 1.82 -5.95
C VAL A 54 -10.68 1.56 -6.25
N SER A 55 -9.97 2.57 -6.73
CA SER A 55 -8.51 2.61 -6.70
C SER A 55 -8.05 3.73 -5.79
N GLY A 56 -6.96 3.52 -5.06
CA GLY A 56 -6.48 4.53 -4.15
C GLY A 56 -5.04 4.36 -3.70
N VAL A 57 -4.48 5.46 -3.23
CA VAL A 57 -3.13 5.55 -2.70
C VAL A 57 -3.10 6.44 -1.47
N VAL A 58 -2.35 6.01 -0.46
CA VAL A 58 -1.85 6.84 0.63
C VAL A 58 -0.34 6.93 0.44
N ILE A 59 0.13 8.12 0.09
CA ILE A 59 1.56 8.41 0.02
C ILE A 59 2.03 8.66 1.45
N ILE A 60 3.05 7.92 1.86
CA ILE A 60 3.76 8.09 3.12
C ILE A 60 5.20 8.47 2.82
N SER A 61 5.92 9.06 3.78
CA SER A 61 7.29 9.60 3.64
C SER A 61 8.01 9.30 2.30
N GLU A 62 8.59 8.11 2.12
CA GLU A 62 9.30 7.70 0.89
C GLU A 62 8.71 6.43 0.24
N SER A 63 7.43 6.13 0.51
CA SER A 63 6.76 4.90 0.06
C SER A 63 5.23 5.06 -0.03
N HIS A 64 4.44 3.98 0.01
CA HIS A 64 3.00 4.06 -0.23
C HIS A 64 2.21 2.86 0.30
N LEU A 65 0.92 3.07 0.50
CA LEU A 65 -0.10 2.02 0.58
C LEU A 65 -1.07 2.20 -0.60
N THR A 66 -1.36 1.16 -1.37
CA THR A 66 -2.31 1.22 -2.50
C THR A 66 -3.35 0.11 -2.46
N ILE A 67 -4.47 0.35 -3.14
CA ILE A 67 -5.55 -0.61 -3.32
C ILE A 67 -6.19 -0.50 -4.70
N HIS A 68 -6.55 -1.64 -5.26
CA HIS A 68 -7.54 -1.79 -6.31
C HIS A 68 -8.60 -2.80 -5.87
N SER A 69 -9.86 -2.38 -5.80
CA SER A 69 -10.98 -3.25 -5.39
C SER A 69 -11.87 -3.68 -6.56
N PHE A 70 -12.34 -4.92 -6.48
CA PHE A 70 -13.26 -5.58 -7.42
C PHE A 70 -14.43 -6.16 -6.62
N PRO A 71 -15.42 -5.32 -6.23
CA PRO A 71 -16.49 -5.73 -5.32
C PRO A 71 -17.28 -6.96 -5.80
N GLU A 72 -17.54 -7.09 -7.10
CA GLU A 72 -18.26 -8.22 -7.71
C GLU A 72 -17.56 -9.56 -7.53
N HIS A 73 -16.26 -9.55 -7.25
CA HIS A 73 -15.45 -10.74 -7.00
C HIS A 73 -15.11 -10.90 -5.51
N GLY A 74 -15.55 -9.98 -4.63
CA GLY A 74 -15.13 -9.94 -3.23
C GLY A 74 -13.61 -9.84 -3.09
N TYR A 75 -12.95 -9.17 -4.03
CA TYR A 75 -11.50 -9.17 -4.18
C TYR A 75 -10.90 -7.76 -4.08
N ALA A 76 -9.73 -7.66 -3.46
CA ALA A 76 -8.89 -6.48 -3.50
C ALA A 76 -7.42 -6.88 -3.61
N SER A 77 -6.68 -6.24 -4.51
CA SER A 77 -5.22 -6.23 -4.47
C SER A 77 -4.77 -5.01 -3.68
N ILE A 78 -3.83 -5.23 -2.75
CA ILE A 78 -3.24 -4.16 -1.96
C ILE A 78 -1.73 -4.25 -1.97
N ASP A 79 -1.08 -3.10 -1.91
CA ASP A 79 0.35 -2.98 -1.72
C ASP A 79 0.61 -2.15 -0.47
N VAL A 80 1.50 -2.64 0.41
CA VAL A 80 1.97 -1.91 1.58
C VAL A 80 3.49 -1.85 1.52
N TYR A 81 3.99 -0.71 1.04
CA TYR A 81 5.41 -0.43 0.98
C TYR A 81 5.80 0.55 2.07
N THR A 82 6.73 0.14 2.94
CA THR A 82 7.30 1.00 3.99
C THR A 82 8.83 1.01 3.92
N CYS A 83 9.43 2.11 4.37
CA CYS A 83 10.87 2.30 4.48
C CYS A 83 11.32 2.28 5.95
N GLY A 84 12.60 1.95 6.20
CA GLY A 84 13.16 1.90 7.55
C GLY A 84 12.69 0.69 8.35
N ASP A 85 12.50 0.88 9.67
CA ASP A 85 12.17 -0.18 10.64
C ASP A 85 10.66 -0.46 10.77
N LEU A 86 9.82 0.18 9.96
CA LEU A 86 8.37 -0.03 10.00
C LEU A 86 8.03 -1.44 9.51
N ASP A 87 7.03 -2.07 10.15
CA ASP A 87 6.52 -3.36 9.70
C ASP A 87 5.30 -3.16 8.79
N PRO A 88 5.42 -3.40 7.47
CA PRO A 88 4.29 -3.27 6.54
C PRO A 88 3.16 -4.26 6.84
N ASN A 89 3.43 -5.37 7.54
CA ASN A 89 2.39 -6.33 7.88
C ASN A 89 1.35 -5.74 8.83
N ILE A 90 1.72 -4.80 9.72
CA ILE A 90 0.75 -4.14 10.61
C ILE A 90 -0.37 -3.45 9.82
N ALA A 91 0.00 -2.73 8.76
CA ALA A 91 -0.97 -2.05 7.91
C ALA A 91 -1.74 -3.04 7.02
N ALA A 92 -1.04 -4.02 6.43
CA ALA A 92 -1.69 -5.02 5.57
C ALA A 92 -2.70 -5.89 6.33
N ASP A 93 -2.38 -6.29 7.56
CA ASP A 93 -3.26 -7.05 8.46
C ASP A 93 -4.51 -6.24 8.82
N TYR A 94 -4.30 -4.97 9.20
CA TYR A 94 -5.40 -4.06 9.54
C TYR A 94 -6.34 -3.83 8.35
N ILE A 95 -5.80 -3.65 7.14
CA ILE A 95 -6.61 -3.50 5.93
C ILE A 95 -7.41 -4.78 5.66
N ALA A 96 -6.79 -5.95 5.74
CA ALA A 96 -7.46 -7.22 5.50
C ALA A 96 -8.63 -7.46 6.48
N GLU A 97 -8.42 -7.20 7.77
CA GLU A 97 -9.47 -7.28 8.80
C GLU A 97 -10.59 -6.26 8.53
N ALA A 98 -10.22 -5.01 8.24
CA ALA A 98 -11.18 -3.95 8.00
C ALA A 98 -12.05 -4.22 6.76
N LEU A 99 -11.49 -4.77 5.68
CA LEU A 99 -12.23 -5.15 4.48
C LEU A 99 -13.03 -6.46 4.64
N GLY A 100 -12.83 -7.18 5.75
CA GLY A 100 -13.49 -8.46 6.02
C GLY A 100 -13.00 -9.58 5.11
N ALA A 101 -11.72 -9.57 4.74
CA ALA A 101 -11.13 -10.62 3.91
C ALA A 101 -11.22 -11.98 4.63
N GLN A 102 -11.64 -13.02 3.91
CA GLN A 102 -11.70 -14.39 4.42
C GLN A 102 -10.39 -15.14 4.19
N THR A 103 -9.77 -14.87 3.04
CA THR A 103 -8.46 -15.44 2.68
C THR A 103 -7.53 -14.30 2.29
N ARG A 104 -6.26 -14.47 2.65
CA ARG A 104 -5.21 -13.54 2.29
C ARG A 104 -3.98 -14.32 1.86
N GLU A 105 -3.45 -13.94 0.71
CA GLU A 105 -2.15 -14.38 0.23
C GLU A 105 -1.22 -13.17 0.22
N ASN A 106 0.02 -13.35 0.67
CA ASN A 106 1.00 -12.27 0.72
C ASN A 106 2.36 -12.71 0.18
N ILE A 107 3.02 -11.76 -0.48
CA ILE A 107 4.43 -11.86 -0.84
C ILE A 107 5.12 -10.63 -0.26
N GLU A 108 6.18 -10.87 0.50
CA GLU A 108 7.02 -9.79 1.01
C GLU A 108 8.31 -9.69 0.18
N ILE A 109 8.53 -8.51 -0.39
CA ILE A 109 9.68 -8.20 -1.24
C ILE A 109 10.55 -7.16 -0.53
N PRO A 110 11.82 -7.47 -0.22
CA PRO A 110 12.75 -6.46 0.24
C PRO A 110 13.08 -5.49 -0.89
N ARG A 111 13.05 -4.20 -0.60
CA ARG A 111 13.34 -3.12 -1.54
C ARG A 111 14.68 -2.47 -1.18
N GLY A 112 15.43 -2.07 -2.20
CA GLY A 112 16.73 -1.41 -2.04
C GLY A 112 17.87 -2.28 -1.49
N LYS A 113 17.75 -3.62 -1.57
CA LYS A 113 18.89 -4.53 -1.36
C LYS A 113 19.81 -4.50 -2.59
N GLY A 114 20.93 -3.79 -2.48
CA GLY A 114 22.02 -3.74 -3.48
C GLY A 114 22.92 -2.53 -3.27
N PRO A 115 24.20 -2.54 -3.71
CA PRO A 115 25.04 -1.36 -3.62
C PRO A 115 24.46 -0.27 -4.52
N VAL A 116 24.14 0.91 -3.96
CA VAL A 116 23.91 2.11 -4.77
C VAL A 116 25.24 2.47 -5.42
N GLN A 117 25.46 2.00 -6.65
CA GLN A 117 26.62 2.39 -7.44
C GLN A 117 26.36 3.78 -8.04
N ILE A 118 26.79 4.82 -7.35
CA ILE A 118 26.89 6.16 -7.95
C ILE A 118 28.11 6.16 -8.86
N LYS A 119 27.93 6.12 -10.19
CA LYS A 119 29.02 6.47 -11.10
C LYS A 119 29.28 7.97 -10.94
N PRO A 120 30.52 8.43 -10.66
CA PRO A 120 30.82 9.84 -10.68
C PRO A 120 30.62 10.36 -12.10
N THR A 121 29.65 11.24 -12.30
CA THR A 121 29.54 12.02 -13.54
C THR A 121 30.71 13.01 -13.55
N GLN A 122 31.75 12.72 -14.34
CA GLN A 122 32.75 13.73 -14.67
C GLN A 122 32.08 14.78 -15.56
N VAL A 123 31.56 15.84 -14.95
CA VAL A 123 31.22 17.06 -15.68
C VAL A 123 32.55 17.70 -16.07
N LYS A 124 32.98 17.50 -17.31
CA LYS A 124 34.02 18.35 -17.91
C LYS A 124 33.38 19.71 -18.14
N ALA A 125 33.77 20.70 -17.35
CA ALA A 125 33.57 22.10 -17.72
C ALA A 125 34.31 22.33 -19.05
N LEU A 126 33.61 22.93 -20.02
CA LEU A 126 34.16 23.36 -21.31
C LEU A 126 35.23 24.42 -21.13
#